data_AF-I3PCS3-F1
#
_entry.id   AF-I3PCS3-F1
#
_cell.length_a   1.000
_cell.length_b   1.000
_cell.length_c   1.000
_cell.angle_alpha   90.00
_cell.angle_beta   90.00
_cell.angle_gamma   90.00
#
_symmetry.space_group_name_H-M   'P 1'
#
loop_
_entity.id
_entity.type
_entity.pdbx_description
1 polymer ?
#
loop_
_entity_poly.entity_id
_entity_poly.type
_entity_poly.pdbx_seq_one_letter_code
_entity_poly.pdbx_strand_id
1 'polypeptide(L)'
;MLINRSFHGRSAQGESWEERWEGPDKGLVCSWLRGIEKARETPLLAEQAKRGELPALVWAGGGKAIKAGRRVGSLRYLAMWQGLRGEDLDIDTEAGATLTCSETNMVVTFTGDIRAIWKASSQGDEE
;
A
#
# COMPACT_ATOMS: atom_id res chain seq x y z
N MET A 1 12.85 -0.83 -9.27
CA MET A 1 13.04 0.63 -9.41
C MET A 1 12.58 1.23 -8.10
N LEU A 2 13.48 1.92 -7.42
CA LEU A 2 13.20 2.54 -6.13
C LEU A 2 12.48 3.87 -6.32
N ILE A 3 11.31 4.01 -5.70
CA ILE A 3 10.54 5.24 -5.63
C ILE A 3 10.69 5.81 -4.23
N ASN A 4 11.39 6.93 -4.11
CA ASN A 4 11.57 7.64 -2.85
C ASN A 4 10.95 9.05 -2.91
N ARG A 5 10.11 9.41 -1.93
CA ARG A 5 9.56 10.78 -1.76
C ARG A 5 9.49 11.17 -0.29
N SER A 6 9.97 12.36 0.03
CA SER A 6 9.92 12.88 1.40
C SER A 6 8.54 13.46 1.74
N PHE A 7 7.98 13.06 2.88
CA PHE A 7 6.73 13.56 3.48
C PHE A 7 6.71 15.08 3.66
N HIS A 8 7.87 15.64 4.04
CA HIS A 8 8.04 17.07 4.29
C HIS A 8 8.26 17.89 3.01
N GLY A 9 8.54 17.23 1.88
CA GLY A 9 8.70 17.87 0.59
C GLY A 9 7.37 18.02 -0.13
N ARG A 10 7.12 19.17 -0.77
CA ARG A 10 6.03 19.27 -1.75
C ARG A 10 6.33 18.29 -2.89
N SER A 11 5.61 17.17 -2.91
CA SER A 11 5.68 16.23 -4.03
C SER A 11 4.80 16.77 -5.15
N ALA A 12 5.41 17.25 -6.23
CA ALA A 12 4.68 17.62 -7.42
C ALA A 12 3.96 16.39 -7.98
N GLN A 13 2.64 16.49 -8.17
CA GLN A 13 1.87 15.52 -8.94
C GLN A 13 1.93 15.92 -10.42
N GLY A 14 1.85 14.94 -11.33
CA GLY A 14 1.63 15.23 -12.75
C GLY A 14 0.38 16.06 -12.95
N GLU A 15 0.33 16.86 -14.02
CA GLU A 15 -0.82 17.72 -14.29
C GLU A 15 -2.03 16.89 -14.74
N SER A 16 -1.77 15.78 -15.46
CA SER A 16 -2.80 14.89 -16.02
C SER A 16 -3.01 13.60 -15.20
N TRP A 17 -4.17 12.97 -15.37
CA TRP A 17 -4.47 11.67 -14.75
C TRP A 17 -3.47 10.59 -15.19
N GLU A 18 -3.12 10.55 -16.48
CA GLU A 18 -2.16 9.60 -17.05
C GLU A 18 -0.78 9.77 -16.41
N GLU A 19 -0.28 10.99 -16.29
CA GLU A 19 1.02 11.25 -15.64
C GLU A 19 1.02 10.87 -14.16
N ARG A 20 -0.13 10.98 -13.49
CA ARG A 20 -0.30 10.60 -12.08
C ARG A 20 -0.37 9.10 -11.85
N TRP A 21 -0.92 8.32 -12.79
CA TRP A 21 -1.19 6.89 -12.59
C TRP A 21 -0.36 5.96 -13.48
N GLU A 22 -0.08 6.39 -14.71
CA GLU A 22 0.75 5.70 -15.71
C GLU A 22 2.15 6.30 -15.83
N GLY A 23 2.47 7.29 -14.98
CA GLY A 23 3.83 7.80 -14.82
C GLY A 23 4.83 6.75 -14.33
N PRO A 24 6.12 7.12 -14.26
CA PRO A 24 7.20 6.19 -13.88
C PRO A 24 7.03 5.60 -12.48
N ASP A 25 6.35 6.30 -11.57
CA ASP A 25 6.02 5.83 -10.23
C ASP A 25 4.74 4.99 -10.15
N LYS A 26 4.06 4.69 -11.27
CA LYS A 26 2.86 3.83 -11.36
C LYS A 26 1.70 4.25 -10.43
N GLY A 27 1.65 5.52 -10.06
CA GLY A 27 0.67 6.09 -9.13
C GLY A 27 0.93 5.77 -7.65
N LEU A 28 2.15 5.38 -7.29
CA LEU A 28 2.56 5.21 -5.90
C LEU A 28 2.57 6.55 -5.16
N VAL A 29 3.08 7.62 -5.79
CA VAL A 29 3.10 8.96 -5.17
C VAL A 29 1.68 9.46 -4.93
N CYS A 30 0.78 9.29 -5.91
CA CYS A 30 -0.63 9.65 -5.75
C CYS A 30 -1.32 8.84 -4.63
N SER A 31 -1.05 7.54 -4.56
CA SER A 31 -1.62 6.67 -3.52
C SER A 31 -1.13 7.07 -2.12
N TRP A 32 0.14 7.41 -1.99
CA TRP A 32 0.74 7.90 -0.75
C TRP A 32 0.16 9.23 -0.31
N LEU A 33 0.08 10.23 -1.19
CA LEU A 33 -0.56 11.52 -0.91
C LEU A 33 -2.02 11.35 -0.47
N ARG A 34 -2.78 10.48 -1.15
CA ARG A 34 -4.16 10.16 -0.75
C ARG A 34 -4.21 9.52 0.63
N GLY A 35 -3.22 8.71 0.99
CA GLY A 35 -3.05 8.13 2.32
C GLY A 35 -2.88 9.20 3.42
N ILE A 36 -2.06 10.22 3.15
CA ILE A 36 -1.85 11.35 4.07
C ILE A 36 -3.15 12.13 4.28
N GLU A 37 -3.89 12.41 3.20
CA GLU A 37 -5.21 13.05 3.29
C GLU A 37 -6.18 12.18 4.10
N LYS A 38 -6.20 10.87 3.82
CA LYS A 38 -7.07 9.92 4.51
C LYS A 38 -6.73 9.80 6.00
N ALA A 39 -5.47 9.96 6.38
CA ALA A 39 -5.05 10.01 7.77
C ALA A 39 -5.72 11.15 8.54
N ARG A 40 -5.91 12.30 7.86
CA ARG A 40 -6.58 13.48 8.42
C ARG A 40 -8.09 13.30 8.43
N GLU A 41 -8.66 12.69 7.39
CA GLU A 41 -10.10 12.39 7.33
C GLU A 41 -10.53 11.30 8.33
N THR A 42 -9.67 10.31 8.56
CA THR A 42 -9.98 9.12 9.36
C THR A 42 -8.78 8.77 10.25
N PRO A 43 -8.60 9.46 11.38
CA PRO A 43 -7.45 9.26 12.26
C PRO A 43 -7.38 7.84 12.82
N LEU A 44 -8.51 7.14 12.96
CA LEU A 44 -8.54 5.75 13.41
C LEU A 44 -7.77 4.80 12.47
N LEU A 45 -7.79 5.04 11.16
CA LEU A 45 -7.02 4.24 10.19
C LEU A 45 -5.52 4.54 10.31
N ALA A 46 -5.18 5.81 10.56
CA ALA A 46 -3.81 6.23 10.77
C ALA A 46 -3.22 5.62 12.05
N GLU A 47 -3.99 5.60 13.14
CA GLU A 47 -3.60 4.97 14.40
C GLU A 47 -3.34 3.47 14.22
N GLN A 48 -4.24 2.76 13.52
CA GLN A 48 -4.05 1.35 13.19
C GLN A 48 -2.76 1.14 12.37
N ALA A 49 -2.58 1.93 11.31
CA ALA A 49 -1.39 1.85 10.48
C ALA A 49 -0.12 2.10 11.31
N LYS A 50 -0.12 3.09 12.22
CA LYS A 50 0.99 3.42 13.13
C LYS A 50 1.32 2.28 14.10
N ARG A 51 0.30 1.55 14.56
CA ARG A 51 0.46 0.34 15.40
C ARG A 51 1.04 -0.87 14.66
N GLY A 52 1.33 -0.74 13.36
CA GLY A 52 1.82 -1.85 12.54
C GLY A 52 0.69 -2.76 12.06
N GLU A 53 -0.56 -2.29 12.12
CA GLU A 53 -1.72 -2.99 11.60
C GLU A 53 -1.91 -2.67 10.11
N LEU A 54 -2.51 -3.61 9.38
CA LEU A 54 -2.81 -3.46 7.95
C LEU A 54 -4.33 -3.34 7.78
N PRO A 55 -4.92 -2.14 7.94
CA PRO A 55 -6.36 -1.95 7.82
C PRO A 55 -6.85 -2.19 6.39
N ALA A 56 -8.13 -2.51 6.23
CA ALA A 56 -8.75 -2.61 4.92
C ALA A 56 -8.79 -1.23 4.25
N LEU A 57 -8.15 -1.08 3.09
CA LEU A 57 -8.15 0.14 2.28
C LEU A 57 -8.78 -0.17 0.92
N VAL A 58 -8.86 0.87 0.06
CA VAL A 58 -9.37 0.75 -1.32
C VAL A 58 -8.48 -0.18 -2.17
N TRP A 59 -7.20 -0.29 -1.81
CA TRP A 59 -6.22 -1.15 -2.48
C TRP A 59 -6.13 -2.52 -1.82
N ALA A 60 -5.81 -3.55 -2.61
CA ALA A 60 -5.56 -4.89 -2.10
C ALA A 60 -4.28 -4.92 -1.25
N GLY A 61 -4.36 -5.47 -0.04
CA GLY A 61 -3.22 -5.58 0.88
C GLY A 61 -3.65 -5.90 2.30
N GLY A 62 -4.25 -4.93 2.98
CA GLY A 62 -4.75 -5.09 4.35
C GLY A 62 -6.18 -5.60 4.45
N GLY A 63 -6.62 -5.86 5.67
CA GLY A 63 -7.97 -6.33 5.99
C GLY A 63 -7.97 -7.48 6.99
N LYS A 64 -9.10 -8.19 7.06
CA LYS A 64 -9.30 -9.27 8.04
C LYS A 64 -8.31 -10.42 7.85
N ALA A 65 -8.00 -11.09 8.96
CA ALA A 65 -7.23 -12.33 9.00
C ALA A 65 -7.79 -13.36 8.03
N ILE A 66 -6.92 -14.04 7.28
CA ILE A 66 -7.26 -15.19 6.44
C ILE A 66 -6.60 -16.44 6.98
N LYS A 67 -7.25 -17.59 6.81
CA LYS A 67 -6.75 -18.90 7.29
C LYS A 67 -5.35 -19.21 6.77
N ALA A 68 -5.02 -18.81 5.54
CA ALA A 68 -3.72 -19.03 4.93
C ALA A 68 -2.56 -18.27 5.59
N GLY A 69 -2.82 -17.24 6.42
CA GLY A 69 -1.80 -16.43 7.09
C GLY A 69 -0.90 -15.58 6.17
N ARG A 70 -1.02 -15.74 4.85
CA ARG A 70 -0.25 -15.03 3.83
C ARG A 70 -1.17 -14.42 2.77
N ARG A 71 -0.92 -13.16 2.39
CA ARG A 71 -1.70 -12.44 1.38
C ARG A 71 -0.78 -11.77 0.37
N VAL A 72 -1.27 -11.57 -0.85
CA VAL A 72 -0.61 -10.71 -1.84
C VAL A 72 -1.35 -9.38 -1.94
N GLY A 73 -0.61 -8.29 -1.83
CA GLY A 73 -1.10 -6.93 -1.92
C GLY A 73 -0.52 -6.17 -3.12
N SER A 74 -1.06 -4.99 -3.36
CA SER A 74 -0.55 -4.03 -4.35
C SER A 74 0.46 -3.07 -3.72
N LEU A 75 1.49 -2.67 -4.46
CA LEU A 75 2.39 -1.60 -3.99
C LEU A 75 1.67 -0.28 -3.72
N ARG A 76 0.53 -0.03 -4.39
CA ARG A 76 -0.35 1.13 -4.13
C ARG A 76 -0.91 1.13 -2.71
N TYR A 77 -1.25 -0.06 -2.18
CA TYR A 77 -1.64 -0.20 -0.79
C TYR A 77 -0.50 0.21 0.15
N LEU A 78 0.70 -0.30 -0.10
CA LEU A 78 1.88 -0.02 0.71
C LEU A 78 2.19 1.49 0.72
N ALA A 79 2.12 2.13 -0.44
CA ALA A 79 2.30 3.58 -0.57
C ALA A 79 1.26 4.35 0.26
N MET A 80 -0.02 3.99 0.15
CA MET A 80 -1.08 4.60 0.94
C MET A 80 -0.87 4.38 2.45
N TRP A 81 -0.38 3.20 2.84
CA TRP A 81 -0.11 2.84 4.24
C TRP A 81 1.05 3.64 4.85
N GLN A 82 2.15 3.86 4.12
CA GLN A 82 3.22 4.78 4.55
C GLN A 82 2.69 6.21 4.71
N GLY A 83 1.80 6.65 3.81
CA GLY A 83 1.16 7.96 3.89
C GLY A 83 0.26 8.12 5.11
N LEU A 84 -0.50 7.07 5.47
CA LEU A 84 -1.33 7.04 6.68
C LEU A 84 -0.51 7.22 7.96
N ARG A 85 0.72 6.70 7.96
CA ARG A 85 1.65 6.80 9.09
C ARG A 85 2.37 8.15 9.16
N GLY A 86 2.34 8.91 8.06
CA GLY A 86 3.10 10.14 7.92
C GLY A 86 4.60 9.88 7.68
N GLU A 87 4.93 8.74 7.07
CA GLU A 87 6.30 8.37 6.73
C GLU A 87 6.64 8.75 5.29
N ASP A 88 7.94 8.87 5.02
CA ASP A 88 8.46 9.06 3.67
C ASP A 88 8.09 7.84 2.80
N LEU A 89 7.76 8.09 1.53
CA LEU A 89 7.51 7.03 0.57
C LEU A 89 8.84 6.38 0.22
N ASP A 90 9.00 5.09 0.51
CA ASP A 90 10.16 4.31 0.12
C ASP A 90 9.70 2.92 -0.32
N ILE A 91 9.64 2.71 -1.63
CA ILE A 91 9.12 1.47 -2.22
C ILE A 91 9.97 1.08 -3.43
N ASP A 92 10.55 -0.12 -3.36
CA ASP A 92 11.14 -0.75 -4.53
C ASP A 92 10.10 -1.57 -5.30
N THR A 93 9.80 -1.11 -6.50
CA THR A 93 8.85 -1.76 -7.41
C THR A 93 9.34 -3.07 -8.00
N GLU A 94 10.65 -3.34 -8.00
CA GLU A 94 11.23 -4.57 -8.55
C GLU A 94 11.47 -5.62 -7.46
N ALA A 95 12.00 -5.21 -6.30
CA ALA A 95 12.19 -6.13 -5.17
C ALA A 95 10.85 -6.52 -4.51
N GLY A 96 9.82 -5.67 -4.65
CA GLY A 96 8.58 -5.80 -3.89
C GLY A 96 8.81 -5.48 -2.41
N ALA A 97 7.80 -5.70 -1.59
CA ALA A 97 7.93 -5.54 -0.14
C ALA A 97 7.09 -6.56 0.59
N THR A 98 7.55 -7.02 1.75
CA THR A 98 6.77 -7.92 2.60
C THR A 98 6.62 -7.29 3.98
N LEU A 99 5.39 -7.14 4.44
CA LEU A 99 5.08 -6.66 5.78
C LEU A 99 4.28 -7.69 6.56
N THR A 100 4.49 -7.73 7.87
CA THR A 100 3.70 -8.55 8.78
C THR A 100 2.77 -7.66 9.59
N CYS A 101 1.46 -7.94 9.54
CA CYS A 101 0.47 -7.23 10.36
C CYS A 101 0.64 -7.62 11.82
N SER A 102 0.82 -6.64 12.72
CA SER A 102 1.03 -6.92 14.15
C SER A 102 -0.22 -7.45 14.87
N GLU A 103 -1.41 -7.10 14.39
CA GLU A 103 -2.68 -7.55 15.00
C GLU A 103 -3.02 -8.99 14.60
N THR A 104 -2.90 -9.31 13.31
CA THR A 104 -3.33 -10.60 12.77
C THR A 104 -2.18 -11.59 12.52
N ASN A 105 -0.92 -11.17 12.72
CA ASN A 105 0.29 -11.89 12.33
C ASN A 105 0.33 -12.31 10.84
N MET A 106 -0.50 -11.69 9.99
CA MET A 106 -0.53 -12.00 8.57
C MET A 106 0.68 -11.42 7.84
N VAL A 107 1.31 -12.23 6.99
CA VAL A 107 2.40 -11.80 6.11
C VAL A 107 1.82 -11.38 4.77
N VAL A 108 1.98 -10.10 4.40
CA VAL A 108 1.49 -9.53 3.16
C VAL A 108 2.65 -9.19 2.24
N THR A 109 2.69 -9.82 1.07
CA THR A 109 3.68 -9.53 0.02
C THR A 109 3.09 -8.58 -1.01
N PHE A 110 3.65 -7.39 -1.10
CA PHE A 110 3.25 -6.36 -2.04
C PHE A 110 4.02 -6.45 -3.34
N THR A 111 3.29 -6.48 -4.45
CA THR A 111 3.85 -6.53 -5.80
C THR A 111 3.18 -5.51 -6.72
N GLY A 112 3.92 -5.08 -7.74
CA GLY A 112 3.40 -4.26 -8.84
C GLY A 112 2.64 -5.09 -9.89
N ASP A 113 2.74 -6.42 -9.82
CA ASP A 113 2.09 -7.33 -10.76
C ASP A 113 0.61 -7.52 -10.44
N ILE A 114 -0.24 -6.78 -11.15
CA ILE A 114 -1.70 -6.87 -11.05
C ILE A 114 -2.20 -8.30 -11.25
N ARG A 115 -1.55 -9.06 -12.16
CA ARG A 115 -1.89 -10.47 -12.41
C ARG A 115 -1.65 -11.36 -11.18
N ALA A 116 -0.56 -11.13 -10.45
CA ALA A 116 -0.24 -11.90 -9.25
C ALA A 116 -1.22 -11.59 -8.12
N ILE A 117 -1.61 -10.32 -7.97
CA ILE A 117 -2.60 -9.87 -6.98
C ILE A 117 -3.96 -10.53 -7.27
N TRP A 118 -4.38 -10.52 -8.54
CA TRP A 118 -5.65 -11.11 -8.95
C TRP A 118 -5.65 -12.63 -8.72
N LYS A 119 -4.59 -13.33 -9.14
CA LYS A 119 -4.42 -14.77 -8.92
C LYS A 119 -4.49 -15.14 -7.43
N ALA A 120 -3.80 -14.38 -6.58
CA ALA A 120 -3.79 -14.61 -5.13
C ALA A 120 -5.16 -14.35 -4.49
N SER A 121 -5.94 -13.42 -5.04
CA SER A 121 -7.30 -13.14 -4.58
C SER A 121 -8.26 -14.29 -4.95
N SER A 122 -7.97 -15.04 -6.00
CA SER A 122 -8.76 -16.20 -6.44
C SER A 122 -8.31 -17.54 -5.83
N GLN A 123 -7.16 -17.60 -5.16
CA GLN A 123 -6.57 -18.83 -4.62
C GLN A 123 -6.82 -19.06 -3.11
N GLY A 124 -7.72 -18.27 -2.50
CA GLY A 124 -8.06 -18.34 -1.08
C GLY A 124 -9.09 -19.41 -0.67
N ASP A 125 -9.60 -20.22 -1.62
CA ASP A 125 -10.73 -21.13 -1.41
C ASP A 125 -10.40 -22.62 -1.56
N GLU A 126 -9.13 -23.00 -1.77
CA GLU A 126 -8.72 -24.42 -1.83
C GLU A 126 -7.73 -24.75 -0.69
N GLU A 127 -8.28 -25.09 0.48
CA GLU A 127 -7.81 -26.18 1.36
C GLU A 127 -8.92 -26.61 2.35
#